data_AF-A0A7S1KB52-F1
#
_entry.id   AF-A0A7S1KB52-F1
#
_cell.length_a   1.000
_cell.length_b   1.000
_cell.length_c   1.000
_cell.angle_alpha   90.00
_cell.angle_beta   90.00
_cell.angle_gamma   90.00
#
_symmetry.space_group_name_H-M   'P 1'
#
loop_
_entity.id
_entity.type
_entity.pdbx_description
1 polymer ?
#
loop_
_entity_poly.entity_id
_entity_poly.type
_entity_poly.pdbx_seq_one_letter_code
_entity_poly.pdbx_strand_id
1 'polypeptide(L)'
;MALSALGVELGWMRWFMAMSVPGVLDVALMPLVLYWAYPPEVRTTPEAPQLAREKLKEMGPLTRKEIIMIGTFVLLIFLWIFGDLFKFIDATSTAIVGVAILLLTGVLDVTQHIITEKAAYDTMLWFATLVMLAGNLTKGGFFDWLSGHVSPTMSKLPWLVAMIVLSLLFYFSHYAFASLTAHTASLFR
;
A
#
# COMPACT_ATOMS: atom_id res chain seq x y z
N MET A 1 -16.15 9.62 8.02
CA MET A 1 -16.12 10.29 9.33
C MET A 1 -16.21 11.81 9.18
N ALA A 2 -15.26 12.51 8.55
CA ALA A 2 -15.40 13.95 8.26
C ALA A 2 -16.55 14.30 7.27
N LEU A 3 -16.76 13.49 6.22
CA LEU A 3 -17.87 13.70 5.27
C LEU A 3 -19.23 13.23 5.77
N SER A 4 -19.24 12.30 6.73
CA SER A 4 -20.43 11.85 7.45
C SER A 4 -21.01 12.99 8.30
N ALA A 5 -20.14 13.81 8.90
CA ALA A 5 -20.51 15.03 9.62
C ALA A 5 -21.01 16.17 8.70
N LEU A 6 -20.76 16.08 7.39
CA LEU A 6 -21.21 17.05 6.36
C LEU A 6 -22.47 16.60 5.61
N GLY A 7 -23.08 15.46 5.96
CA GLY A 7 -24.26 14.91 5.28
C GLY A 7 -23.97 14.36 3.88
N VAL A 8 -22.70 14.04 3.62
CA VAL A 8 -22.22 13.71 2.29
C VAL A 8 -21.71 12.26 2.29
N GLU A 9 -22.53 11.33 1.82
CA GLU A 9 -22.12 9.92 1.69
C GLU A 9 -21.16 9.75 0.50
N LEU A 10 -19.88 9.49 0.76
CA LEU A 10 -18.93 9.12 -0.28
C LEU A 10 -19.14 7.66 -0.67
N GLY A 11 -20.02 7.44 -1.65
CA GLY A 11 -20.10 6.17 -2.35
C GLY A 11 -18.83 5.93 -3.19
N TRP A 12 -18.51 4.66 -3.44
CA TRP A 12 -17.34 4.23 -4.24
C TRP A 12 -17.22 5.00 -5.55
N MET A 13 -18.33 5.11 -6.29
CA MET A 13 -18.33 5.80 -7.59
C MET A 13 -18.01 7.29 -7.47
N ARG A 14 -18.46 7.93 -6.40
CA ARG A 14 -18.23 9.37 -6.20
C ARG A 14 -16.79 9.65 -5.77
N TRP A 15 -16.19 8.76 -4.97
CA TRP A 15 -14.76 8.79 -4.68
C TRP A 15 -13.93 8.58 -5.94
N PHE A 16 -14.27 7.56 -6.74
CA PHE A 16 -13.58 7.26 -7.99
C PHE A 16 -13.62 8.45 -8.96
N MET A 17 -14.79 9.07 -9.17
CA MET A 17 -14.91 10.26 -10.03
C MET A 17 -14.11 11.44 -9.50
N ALA A 18 -14.08 11.64 -8.17
CA ALA A 18 -13.29 12.72 -7.57
C ALA A 18 -11.77 12.47 -7.70
N MET A 19 -11.34 11.22 -7.66
CA MET A 19 -9.93 10.83 -7.68
C MET A 19 -9.41 10.43 -9.07
N SER A 20 -10.26 10.24 -10.07
CA SER A 20 -9.86 9.80 -11.41
C SER A 20 -8.94 10.80 -12.10
N VAL A 21 -9.29 12.09 -12.05
CA VAL A 21 -8.48 13.17 -12.65
C VAL A 21 -7.11 13.29 -11.97
N PRO A 22 -6.99 13.48 -10.64
CA PRO A 22 -5.68 13.54 -10.00
C PRO A 22 -4.91 12.21 -10.12
N GLY A 23 -5.60 11.05 -10.10
CA GLY A 23 -4.95 9.75 -10.25
C GLY A 23 -4.37 9.51 -11.64
N VAL A 24 -5.07 9.88 -12.71
CA VAL A 24 -4.55 9.78 -14.08
C VAL A 24 -3.39 10.75 -14.30
N LEU A 25 -3.50 11.97 -13.76
CA LEU A 25 -2.40 12.94 -13.80
C LEU A 25 -1.17 12.41 -13.06
N ASP A 26 -1.34 11.80 -11.89
CA ASP A 26 -0.25 11.20 -11.12
C ASP A 26 0.42 10.05 -11.89
N VAL A 27 -0.37 9.11 -12.43
CA VAL A 27 0.14 7.99 -13.24
C VAL A 27 0.90 8.47 -14.49
N ALA A 28 0.47 9.57 -15.11
CA ALA A 28 1.14 10.13 -16.28
C ALA A 28 2.41 10.94 -15.92
N LEU A 29 2.35 11.73 -14.84
CA LEU A 29 3.41 12.66 -14.46
C LEU A 29 4.52 12.00 -13.64
N MET A 30 4.20 11.08 -12.73
CA MET A 30 5.18 10.44 -11.84
C MET A 30 6.31 9.74 -12.61
N PRO A 31 6.07 8.96 -13.68
CA PRO A 31 7.14 8.38 -14.48
C PRO A 31 8.05 9.44 -15.11
N LEU A 32 7.49 10.57 -15.57
CA LEU A 32 8.26 11.66 -16.18
C LEU A 32 9.11 12.39 -15.15
N VAL A 33 8.54 12.68 -13.98
CA VAL A 33 9.24 13.29 -12.85
C VAL A 33 10.38 12.38 -12.39
N LEU A 34 10.13 11.08 -12.23
CA LEU A 34 11.16 10.12 -11.86
C LEU A 34 12.25 9.99 -12.92
N TYR A 35 11.89 9.95 -14.21
CA TYR A 35 12.87 9.90 -15.29
C TYR A 35 13.78 11.14 -15.35
N TRP A 36 13.24 12.30 -14.98
CA TRP A 36 14.00 13.55 -14.92
C TRP A 36 14.83 13.68 -13.64
N ALA A 37 14.25 13.39 -12.47
CA ALA A 37 14.89 13.54 -11.17
C ALA A 37 15.89 12.42 -10.84
N TYR A 38 15.58 11.19 -11.27
CA TYR A 38 16.39 9.99 -11.07
C TYR A 38 16.57 9.26 -12.41
N PRO A 39 17.28 9.87 -13.37
CA PRO A 39 17.45 9.28 -14.68
C PRO A 39 18.10 7.89 -14.56
N PRO A 40 17.55 6.86 -15.23
CA PRO A 40 18.14 5.54 -15.21
C PRO A 40 19.53 5.59 -15.85
N GLU A 41 20.49 4.92 -15.22
CA GLU A 41 21.88 4.81 -15.69
C GLU A 41 21.94 4.12 -17.06
N VAL A 42 21.08 3.10 -17.26
CA VAL A 42 20.95 2.37 -18.52
C VAL A 42 19.64 2.75 -19.20
N ARG A 43 19.72 3.48 -20.32
CA ARG A 43 18.55 3.96 -21.08
C ARG A 43 18.21 3.09 -22.27
N THR A 44 19.18 2.34 -22.78
CA THR A 44 19.04 1.49 -23.95
C THR A 44 19.79 0.19 -23.74
N THR A 45 19.07 -0.92 -23.82
CA THR A 45 19.64 -2.26 -23.81
C THR A 45 19.22 -2.97 -25.09
N PRO A 46 19.86 -2.68 -26.24
CA PRO A 46 19.44 -3.20 -27.55
C PRO A 46 19.48 -4.73 -27.63
N GLU A 47 20.33 -5.36 -26.83
CA GLU A 47 20.45 -6.82 -26.74
C GLU A 47 19.40 -7.47 -25.84
N ALA A 48 18.64 -6.69 -25.05
CA ALA A 48 17.67 -7.24 -24.09
C ALA A 48 16.64 -8.20 -24.71
N PRO A 49 16.05 -7.92 -25.90
CA PRO A 49 15.12 -8.86 -26.53
C PRO A 49 15.78 -10.19 -26.94
N GLN A 50 17.03 -10.13 -27.41
CA GLN A 50 17.78 -11.33 -27.80
C GLN A 50 18.18 -12.14 -26.58
N LEU A 51 18.75 -11.47 -25.57
CA LEU A 51 19.13 -12.07 -24.30
C LEU A 51 17.93 -12.71 -23.58
N ALA A 52 16.76 -12.05 -23.59
CA ALA A 52 15.54 -12.62 -23.03
C ALA A 52 15.10 -13.90 -23.74
N ARG A 53 15.21 -13.97 -25.08
CA ARG A 53 14.90 -15.19 -25.85
C ARG A 53 15.89 -16.31 -25.58
N GLU A 54 17.17 -15.99 -25.44
CA GLU A 54 18.21 -16.97 -25.10
C GLU A 54 17.98 -17.52 -23.69
N LYS A 55 17.75 -16.65 -22.70
CA LYS A 55 17.42 -17.06 -21.33
C LYS A 55 16.13 -17.88 -21.25
N LEU A 56 15.10 -17.52 -22.00
CA LEU A 56 13.86 -18.31 -22.05
C LEU A 56 14.09 -19.72 -22.62
N LYS A 57 14.95 -19.85 -23.64
CA LYS A 57 15.34 -21.16 -24.17
C LYS A 57 16.16 -21.97 -23.16
N GLU A 58 17.08 -21.32 -22.44
CA GLU A 58 17.88 -21.95 -21.37
C GLU A 58 17.01 -22.45 -20.21
N MET A 59 15.96 -21.71 -19.83
CA MET A 59 15.03 -22.10 -18.76
C MET A 59 14.21 -23.35 -19.11
N GLY A 60 13.92 -23.56 -20.39
CA GLY A 60 13.17 -24.73 -20.85
C GLY A 60 11.67 -24.68 -20.54
N PRO A 61 10.96 -25.82 -20.62
CA PRO A 61 9.52 -25.87 -20.36
C PRO A 61 9.19 -25.68 -18.87
N LEU A 62 7.99 -25.16 -18.60
CA LEU A 62 7.52 -24.95 -17.23
C LEU A 62 7.50 -26.26 -16.42
N THR A 63 8.09 -26.21 -15.25
CA THR A 63 8.09 -27.29 -14.27
C THR A 63 6.73 -27.39 -13.58
N ARG A 64 6.44 -28.55 -12.98
CA ARG A 64 5.21 -28.74 -12.20
C ARG A 64 5.08 -27.73 -11.05
N LYS A 65 6.20 -27.38 -10.41
CA LYS A 65 6.22 -26.40 -9.30
C LYS A 65 5.86 -25.00 -9.78
N GLU A 66 6.37 -24.58 -10.94
CA GLU A 66 6.00 -23.28 -11.54
C GLU A 66 4.53 -23.23 -11.94
N ILE A 67 3.98 -24.32 -12.49
CA ILE A 67 2.56 -24.39 -12.84
C ILE A 67 1.68 -24.27 -11.59
N ILE A 68 2.04 -24.95 -10.50
CA ILE A 68 1.32 -24.84 -9.22
C ILE A 68 1.42 -23.41 -8.66
N MET A 69 2.59 -22.78 -8.75
CA MET A 69 2.79 -21.40 -8.32
C MET A 69 1.92 -20.42 -9.11
N ILE A 70 1.90 -20.54 -10.45
CA ILE A 70 1.04 -19.74 -11.33
C ILE A 70 -0.44 -19.96 -10.99
N GLY A 71 -0.86 -21.21 -10.85
CA GLY A 71 -2.25 -21.54 -10.48
C GLY A 71 -2.65 -20.95 -9.13
N THR A 72 -1.75 -21.01 -8.15
CA THR A 72 -1.97 -20.40 -6.83
C THR A 72 -2.08 -18.88 -6.94
N PHE A 73 -1.20 -18.24 -7.71
CA PHE A 73 -1.25 -16.78 -7.92
C PHE A 73 -2.55 -16.32 -8.58
N VAL A 74 -3.01 -17.03 -9.61
CA VAL A 74 -4.30 -16.75 -10.27
C VAL A 74 -5.46 -16.93 -9.30
N LEU A 75 -5.44 -17.98 -8.46
CA LEU A 75 -6.44 -18.18 -7.42
C LEU A 75 -6.45 -17.03 -6.40
N LEU A 76 -5.29 -16.53 -5.98
CA LEU A 76 -5.21 -15.39 -5.06
C LEU A 76 -5.81 -14.12 -5.66
N ILE A 77 -5.53 -13.83 -6.93
CA ILE A 77 -6.14 -12.69 -7.64
C ILE A 77 -7.66 -12.86 -7.68
N PHE A 78 -8.15 -14.05 -8.01
CA PHE A 78 -9.58 -14.35 -8.01
C PHE A 78 -10.20 -14.10 -6.63
N LEU A 79 -9.59 -14.64 -5.57
CA LEU A 79 -10.05 -14.48 -4.20
C LEU A 79 -10.01 -13.02 -3.74
N TRP A 80 -9.03 -12.22 -4.14
CA TRP A 80 -9.00 -10.80 -3.79
C TRP A 80 -10.08 -9.99 -4.50
N ILE A 81 -10.36 -10.26 -5.77
CA ILE A 81 -11.41 -9.55 -6.53
C ILE A 81 -12.79 -9.91 -5.98
N PHE A 82 -13.07 -11.20 -5.85
CA PHE A 82 -14.41 -11.68 -5.48
C PHE A 82 -14.64 -11.72 -3.97
N GLY A 83 -13.58 -11.90 -3.18
CA GLY A 83 -13.65 -11.92 -1.72
C GLY A 83 -14.13 -10.60 -1.13
N ASP A 84 -13.61 -9.48 -1.66
CA ASP A 84 -14.07 -8.15 -1.27
C ASP A 84 -15.47 -7.84 -1.81
N LEU A 85 -15.75 -8.22 -3.07
CA LEU A 85 -17.05 -7.98 -3.73
C LEU A 85 -18.22 -8.68 -3.00
N PHE A 86 -18.02 -9.94 -2.60
CA PHE A 86 -19.04 -10.77 -1.96
C PHE A 86 -18.86 -10.88 -0.43
N LYS A 87 -17.84 -10.22 0.14
CA LYS A 87 -17.52 -10.17 1.58
C LYS A 87 -17.44 -11.54 2.28
N PHE A 88 -16.94 -12.57 1.60
CA PHE A 88 -16.79 -13.91 2.19
C PHE A 88 -15.38 -14.22 2.68
N ILE A 89 -14.36 -13.50 2.21
CA ILE A 89 -12.97 -13.69 2.63
C ILE A 89 -12.20 -12.36 2.58
N ASP A 90 -11.37 -12.10 3.58
CA ASP A 90 -10.50 -10.93 3.63
C ASP A 90 -9.10 -11.21 3.06
N ALA A 91 -8.37 -10.15 2.73
CA ALA A 91 -7.05 -10.26 2.11
C ALA A 91 -6.02 -11.06 2.93
N THR A 92 -6.11 -11.02 4.26
CA THR A 92 -5.20 -11.76 5.16
C THR A 92 -5.47 -13.26 5.04
N SER A 93 -6.73 -13.65 5.13
CA SER A 93 -7.16 -15.04 4.97
C SER A 93 -6.80 -15.58 3.58
N THR A 94 -7.00 -14.77 2.53
CA THR A 94 -6.58 -15.13 1.16
C THR A 94 -5.08 -15.42 1.07
N ALA A 95 -4.22 -14.56 1.66
CA ALA A 95 -2.78 -14.79 1.67
C ALA A 95 -2.40 -16.09 2.41
N ILE A 96 -3.05 -16.37 3.55
CA ILE A 96 -2.83 -17.62 4.32
C ILE A 96 -3.19 -18.85 3.48
N VAL A 97 -4.31 -18.81 2.73
CA VAL A 97 -4.70 -19.88 1.81
C VAL A 97 -3.62 -20.12 0.75
N GLY A 98 -3.07 -19.07 0.16
CA GLY A 98 -1.98 -19.18 -0.81
C GLY A 98 -0.74 -19.87 -0.24
N VAL A 99 -0.28 -19.42 0.93
CA VAL A 99 0.87 -20.03 1.62
C VAL A 99 0.58 -21.49 1.96
N ALA A 100 -0.62 -21.81 2.45
CA ALA A 100 -1.02 -23.17 2.76
C ALA A 100 -0.95 -24.09 1.53
N ILE A 101 -1.48 -23.65 0.38
CA ILE A 101 -1.41 -24.40 -0.88
C ILE A 101 0.05 -24.65 -1.28
N LEU A 102 0.89 -23.61 -1.25
CA LEU A 102 2.29 -23.72 -1.67
C LEU A 102 3.11 -24.64 -0.75
N LEU A 103 2.81 -24.65 0.56
CA LEU A 103 3.43 -25.58 1.51
C LEU A 103 2.95 -27.01 1.31
N LEU A 104 1.63 -27.24 1.18
CA LEU A 104 1.07 -28.58 0.98
C LEU A 104 1.52 -29.22 -0.34
N THR A 105 1.76 -28.39 -1.37
CA THR A 105 2.25 -28.85 -2.68
C THR A 105 3.77 -29.02 -2.74
N GLY A 106 4.50 -28.64 -1.70
CA GLY A 106 5.98 -28.70 -1.65
C GLY A 106 6.66 -27.74 -2.61
N VAL A 107 5.95 -26.70 -3.07
CA VAL A 107 6.54 -25.58 -3.82
C VAL A 107 7.34 -24.71 -2.86
N LEU A 108 6.76 -24.42 -1.68
CA LEU A 108 7.47 -23.79 -0.57
C LEU A 108 7.88 -24.85 0.46
N ASP A 109 9.06 -24.65 1.03
CA ASP A 109 9.57 -25.41 2.16
C ASP A 109 9.74 -24.46 3.36
N VAL A 110 9.30 -24.90 4.53
CA VAL A 110 9.33 -24.06 5.75
C VAL A 110 10.76 -23.72 6.14
N THR A 111 11.67 -24.69 6.09
CA THR A 111 13.05 -24.51 6.57
C THR A 111 13.92 -23.74 5.59
N GLN A 112 13.69 -23.90 4.29
CA GLN A 112 14.52 -23.29 3.26
C GLN A 112 13.99 -21.94 2.78
N HIS A 113 12.67 -21.71 2.82
CA HIS A 113 12.05 -20.52 2.24
C HIS A 113 11.33 -19.64 3.26
N ILE A 114 10.65 -20.21 4.26
CA ILE A 114 9.86 -19.39 5.21
C ILE A 114 10.76 -18.81 6.30
N ILE A 115 11.48 -19.65 7.05
CA ILE A 115 12.26 -19.18 8.22
C ILE A 115 13.50 -18.36 7.82
N THR A 116 13.95 -18.49 6.58
CA THR A 116 15.12 -17.80 6.03
C THR A 116 14.76 -16.45 5.42
N GLU A 117 13.47 -16.14 5.22
CA GLU A 117 12.98 -14.91 4.60
C GLU A 117 13.08 -13.72 5.57
N LYS A 118 14.30 -13.23 5.78
CA LYS A 118 14.59 -12.17 6.75
C LYS A 118 13.79 -10.90 6.49
N ALA A 119 13.53 -10.55 5.23
CA ALA A 119 12.82 -9.32 4.88
C ALA A 119 11.38 -9.33 5.43
N ALA A 120 10.70 -10.47 5.40
CA ALA A 120 9.35 -10.61 5.96
C ALA A 120 9.36 -10.39 7.48
N TYR A 121 10.29 -11.03 8.20
CA TYR A 121 10.41 -10.88 9.66
C TYR A 121 10.83 -9.47 10.09
N ASP A 122 11.79 -8.86 9.38
CA ASP A 122 12.25 -7.49 9.64
C ASP A 122 11.10 -6.50 9.47
N THR A 123 10.35 -6.63 8.36
CA THR A 123 9.14 -5.85 8.11
C THR A 123 8.12 -6.02 9.23
N MET A 124 7.81 -7.26 9.64
CA MET A 124 6.86 -7.51 10.74
C MET A 124 7.30 -6.86 12.05
N LEU A 125 8.58 -6.94 12.40
CA LEU A 125 9.12 -6.36 13.63
C LEU A 125 9.03 -4.83 13.61
N TRP A 126 9.51 -4.20 12.55
CA TRP A 126 9.46 -2.74 12.40
C TRP A 126 8.04 -2.20 12.38
N PHE A 127 7.15 -2.83 11.59
CA PHE A 127 5.74 -2.41 11.55
C PHE A 127 5.06 -2.58 12.91
N ALA A 128 5.30 -3.69 13.63
CA ALA A 128 4.72 -3.89 14.96
C ALA A 128 5.15 -2.80 15.95
N THR A 129 6.44 -2.46 16.01
CA THR A 129 6.97 -1.41 16.89
C THR A 129 6.41 -0.04 16.54
N LEU A 130 6.40 0.33 15.26
CA LEU A 130 5.92 1.64 14.82
C LEU A 130 4.40 1.79 15.03
N VAL A 131 3.61 0.74 14.77
CA VAL A 131 2.16 0.74 15.04
C VAL A 131 1.88 0.84 16.54
N MET A 132 2.65 0.15 17.39
CA MET A 132 2.54 0.27 18.84
C MET A 132 2.84 1.70 19.33
N LEU A 133 3.90 2.32 18.83
CA LEU A 133 4.27 3.70 19.18
C LEU A 133 3.18 4.69 18.78
N ALA A 134 2.70 4.62 17.53
CA ALA A 134 1.61 5.46 17.05
C ALA A 134 0.31 5.25 17.86
N GLY A 135 0.02 4.00 18.24
CA GLY A 135 -1.12 3.66 19.10
C GLY A 135 -0.99 4.28 20.50
N ASN A 136 0.20 4.26 21.10
CA ASN A 136 0.44 4.89 22.40
C ASN A 136 0.40 6.41 22.35
N LEU A 137 0.91 7.05 21.30
CA LEU A 137 0.77 8.50 21.09
C LEU A 137 -0.70 8.91 21.00
N THR A 138 -1.50 8.12 20.28
CA THR A 138 -2.95 8.33 20.16
C THR A 138 -3.64 8.20 21.52
N LYS A 139 -3.35 7.12 22.27
CA LYS A 139 -3.91 6.92 23.63
C LYS A 139 -3.46 7.99 24.63
N GLY A 140 -2.25 8.53 24.45
CA GLY A 140 -1.70 9.60 25.28
C GLY A 140 -2.31 10.98 25.02
N GLY A 141 -3.28 11.10 24.09
CA GLY A 141 -3.94 12.37 23.79
C GLY A 141 -3.06 13.36 23.04
N PHE A 142 -1.97 12.91 22.41
CA PHE A 142 -1.07 13.80 21.66
C PHE A 142 -1.80 14.55 20.53
N PHE A 143 -2.69 13.86 19.81
CA PHE A 143 -3.45 14.48 18.70
C PHE A 143 -4.55 15.42 19.19
N ASP A 144 -5.16 15.15 20.34
CA ASP A 144 -6.12 16.07 20.98
C ASP A 144 -5.41 17.34 21.46
N TRP A 145 -4.23 17.20 22.05
CA TRP A 145 -3.38 18.32 22.42
C TRP A 145 -2.96 19.14 21.19
N LEU A 146 -2.51 18.47 20.13
CA LEU A 146 -2.06 19.12 18.89
C LEU A 146 -3.21 19.87 18.20
N SER A 147 -4.38 19.24 18.07
CA SER A 147 -5.56 19.86 17.45
C SER A 147 -6.05 21.06 18.26
N GLY A 148 -5.99 21.00 19.59
CA GLY A 148 -6.30 22.12 20.48
C GLY A 148 -5.37 23.34 20.31
N HIS A 149 -4.11 23.13 19.93
CA HIS A 149 -3.16 24.22 19.66
C HIS A 149 -3.28 24.79 18.25
N VAL A 150 -3.55 23.94 17.26
CA VAL A 150 -3.60 24.34 15.84
C VAL A 150 -4.95 24.97 15.48
N SER A 151 -6.07 24.42 15.97
CA SER A 151 -7.43 24.84 15.58
C SER A 151 -7.74 26.33 15.83
N PRO A 152 -7.36 26.94 16.97
CA PRO A 152 -7.64 28.36 17.23
C PRO A 152 -6.90 29.32 16.29
N THR A 153 -5.76 28.88 15.76
CA THR A 153 -4.98 29.65 14.79
C THR A 153 -5.59 29.50 13.40
N MET A 154 -6.02 28.28 13.04
CA MET A 154 -6.62 28.00 11.74
C MET A 154 -7.98 28.68 11.55
N SER A 155 -8.78 28.84 12.62
CA SER A 155 -10.10 29.49 12.54
C SER A 155 -10.04 31.00 12.21
N LYS A 156 -8.87 31.62 12.36
CA LYS A 156 -8.64 33.04 12.04
C LYS A 156 -8.14 33.27 10.62
N LEU A 157 -7.75 32.21 9.91
CA LEU A 157 -7.21 32.30 8.55
C LEU A 157 -8.33 32.23 7.51
N PRO A 158 -8.16 32.86 6.33
CA PRO A 158 -9.03 32.61 5.19
C PRO A 158 -9.06 31.12 4.85
N TRP A 159 -10.25 30.60 4.51
CA TRP A 159 -10.47 29.15 4.33
C TRP A 159 -9.46 28.48 3.38
N LEU A 160 -9.07 29.15 2.30
CA LEU A 160 -8.09 28.63 1.34
C LEU A 160 -6.69 28.49 1.96
N VAL A 161 -6.28 29.47 2.76
CA VAL A 161 -4.99 29.44 3.48
C VAL A 161 -5.01 28.36 4.55
N ALA A 162 -6.10 28.27 5.31
CA ALA A 162 -6.30 27.20 6.29
C ALA A 162 -6.25 25.82 5.63
N MET A 163 -6.88 25.64 4.46
CA MET A 163 -6.86 24.38 3.72
C MET A 163 -5.43 23.98 3.32
N ILE A 164 -4.66 24.91 2.73
CA ILE A 164 -3.27 24.65 2.32
C ILE A 164 -2.41 24.28 3.53
N VAL A 165 -2.51 25.04 4.62
CA VAL A 165 -1.72 24.80 5.85
C VAL A 165 -2.10 23.45 6.47
N LEU A 166 -3.39 23.12 6.55
CA LEU A 166 -3.86 21.84 7.07
C LEU A 166 -3.42 20.67 6.18
N SER A 167 -3.44 20.82 4.85
CA SER A 167 -2.92 19.80 3.92
C SER A 167 -1.42 19.56 4.11
N LEU A 168 -0.63 20.62 4.29
CA LEU A 168 0.79 20.51 4.58
C LEU A 168 1.04 19.86 5.95
N LEU A 169 0.33 20.29 6.98
CA LEU A 169 0.44 19.70 8.32
C LEU A 169 0.08 18.21 8.29
N PHE A 170 -1.00 17.83 7.60
CA PHE A 170 -1.38 16.44 7.39
C PHE A 170 -0.30 15.67 6.64
N TYR A 171 0.26 16.23 5.57
CA TYR A 171 1.34 15.58 4.82
C TYR A 171 2.58 15.35 5.69
N PHE A 172 3.03 16.37 6.42
CA PHE A 172 4.22 16.27 7.27
C PHE A 172 4.00 15.45 8.54
N SER A 173 2.78 15.43 9.11
CA SER A 173 2.48 14.59 10.27
C SER A 173 2.60 13.12 9.92
N HIS A 174 2.43 12.73 8.65
CA HIS A 174 2.57 11.34 8.21
C HIS A 174 3.94 10.74 8.55
N TYR A 175 5.01 11.54 8.60
CA TYR A 175 6.36 11.07 9.00
C TYR A 175 6.40 10.53 10.44
N ALA A 176 5.44 10.92 11.29
CA ALA A 176 5.31 10.40 12.65
C ALA A 176 4.49 9.10 12.74
N PHE A 177 3.99 8.55 11.61
CA PHE A 177 3.14 7.36 11.59
C PHE A 177 3.72 6.23 10.75
N ALA A 178 3.51 5.00 11.26
CA ALA A 178 3.88 3.76 10.60
C ALA A 178 3.03 3.41 9.35
N SER A 179 1.80 3.92 9.31
CA SER A 179 0.76 3.47 8.38
C SER A 179 -0.20 4.60 8.06
N LEU A 180 -0.58 4.70 6.79
CA LEU A 180 -1.62 5.61 6.30
C LEU A 180 -2.96 5.39 7.01
N THR A 181 -3.31 4.14 7.33
CA THR A 181 -4.56 3.80 8.01
C THR A 181 -4.56 4.28 9.46
N ALA A 182 -3.45 4.07 10.19
CA ALA A 182 -3.32 4.55 11.57
C ALA A 182 -3.33 6.09 11.63
N HIS A 183 -2.62 6.71 10.69
CA HIS A 183 -2.56 8.16 10.55
C HIS A 183 -3.93 8.79 10.33
N THR A 184 -4.66 8.32 9.31
CA THR A 184 -6.01 8.81 9.00
C THR A 184 -7.01 8.55 10.13
N ALA A 185 -6.96 7.37 10.77
CA ALA A 185 -7.84 7.06 11.89
C ALA A 185 -7.59 7.92 13.14
N SER A 186 -6.37 8.42 13.35
CA SER A 186 -6.05 9.27 14.51
C SER A 186 -6.41 10.74 14.30
N LEU A 187 -6.24 11.27 13.08
CA LEU A 187 -6.46 12.70 12.79
C LEU A 187 -7.88 13.05 12.34
N PHE A 188 -8.63 12.08 11.79
CA PHE A 188 -10.02 12.28 11.35
C PHE A 188 -11.06 11.70 12.33
N ARG A 189 -10.64 11.44 13.57
CA ARG A 189 -11.53 11.10 14.67
C ARG A 189 -12.12 12.35 15.31
#